data_AF-A0A531MJK5-F1
#
_entry.id   AF-A0A531MJK5-F1
#
_cell.length_a   1.000
_cell.length_b   1.000
_cell.length_c   1.000
_cell.angle_alpha   90.00
_cell.angle_beta   90.00
_cell.angle_gamma   90.00
#
_symmetry.space_group_name_H-M   'P 1'
#
loop_
_entity.id
_entity.type
_entity.pdbx_description
1 polymer ?
#
loop_
_entity_poly.entity_id
_entity_poly.type
_entity_poly.pdbx_seq_one_letter_code
_entity_poly.pdbx_strand_id
1 'polypeptide(L)' 'MLNHSKIDSILRALVEPTRRQILERLSNGPATVSQLAEPFGMTFAAVLQHLQALEACGLIRSEK' A
#
# COMPACT_ATOMS: atom_id res chain seq x y z
N MET A 1 -8.88 -17.91 22.12
CA MET A 1 -8.46 -16.55 21.69
C MET A 1 -8.84 -16.40 20.23
N LEU A 2 -9.62 -15.37 19.88
CA LEU A 2 -9.86 -15.04 18.47
C LEU A 2 -8.54 -14.49 17.89
N ASN A 3 -8.03 -15.12 16.85
CA ASN A 3 -6.81 -14.69 16.16
C ASN A 3 -7.12 -13.48 15.27
N HIS A 4 -6.87 -12.28 15.78
CA HIS A 4 -7.06 -11.01 15.05
C HIS A 4 -5.82 -10.58 14.24
N SER A 5 -4.78 -11.41 14.16
CA SER A 5 -3.49 -11.06 13.55
C SER A 5 -3.58 -10.49 12.12
N LYS A 6 -4.57 -10.95 11.33
CA LYS A 6 -4.83 -10.42 9.99
C LYS A 6 -5.48 -9.04 10.00
N ILE A 7 -6.42 -8.80 10.91
CA ILE A 7 -7.05 -7.48 11.05
C ILE A 7 -6.01 -6.49 11.59
N ASP A 8 -5.21 -6.91 12.57
CA ASP A 8 -4.16 -6.08 13.15
C ASP A 8 -3.10 -5.67 12.11
N SER A 9 -2.73 -6.57 11.19
CA SER A 9 -1.78 -6.24 10.12
C SER A 9 -2.36 -5.26 9.10
N ILE A 10 -3.64 -5.39 8.77
CA ILE A 10 -4.37 -4.44 7.91
C ILE A 10 -4.45 -3.08 8.59
N LEU A 11 -4.90 -3.01 9.84
CA LEU A 11 -5.02 -1.75 10.58
C LEU A 11 -3.66 -1.06 10.72
N ARG A 12 -2.60 -1.81 11.04
CA ARG A 12 -1.24 -1.28 11.11
C ARG A 12 -0.75 -0.75 9.76
N ALA A 13 -1.13 -1.40 8.64
CA ALA A 13 -0.86 -0.86 7.31
C ALA A 13 -1.59 0.47 7.07
N LEU A 14 -2.86 0.58 7.44
CA LEU A 14 -3.69 1.76 7.15
C LEU A 14 -3.35 3.01 7.98
N VAL A 15 -2.59 2.90 9.07
CA VAL A 15 -2.16 4.07 9.87
C VAL A 15 -1.29 5.05 9.05
N GLU A 16 -0.52 4.56 8.07
CA GLU A 16 0.35 5.40 7.26
C GLU A 16 -0.44 6.20 6.20
N PRO A 17 -0.37 7.55 6.19
CA PRO A 17 -1.10 8.39 5.24
C PRO A 17 -0.79 8.08 3.78
N THR A 18 0.48 7.83 3.46
CA THR A 18 0.93 7.50 2.10
C THR A 18 0.28 6.21 1.59
N ARG A 19 0.16 5.19 2.45
CA ARG A 19 -0.49 3.93 2.10
C ARG A 19 -1.98 4.11 1.79
N ARG A 20 -2.67 4.98 2.54
CA ARG A 20 -4.07 5.32 2.26
C ARG A 20 -4.23 6.04 0.92
N GLN A 21 -3.34 6.98 0.61
CA GLN A 21 -3.36 7.67 -0.70
C GLN A 21 -3.07 6.72 -1.87
N ILE A 22 -2.15 5.76 -1.69
CA ILE A 22 -1.92 4.70 -2.70
C ILE A 22 -3.18 3.87 -2.94
N LEU A 23 -3.87 3.45 -1.87
CA LEU A 23 -5.12 2.69 -1.98
C LEU A 23 -6.24 3.50 -2.64
N GLU A 24 -6.36 4.78 -2.32
CA GLU A 24 -7.30 5.69 -2.97
C GLU A 24 -6.97 5.88 -4.46
N ARG A 25 -5.68 5.94 -4.83
CA ARG A 25 -5.31 5.97 -6.24
C ARG A 25 -5.66 4.66 -6.95
N LEU A 26 -5.45 3.51 -6.31
CA LEU A 26 -5.74 2.19 -6.88
C LEU A 26 -7.23 1.84 -6.92
N SER A 27 -8.06 2.46 -6.06
CA SER A 27 -9.52 2.29 -6.14
C SER A 27 -10.10 2.84 -7.44
N ASN A 28 -9.39 3.77 -8.10
CA ASN A 28 -9.72 4.31 -9.43
C ASN A 28 -9.23 3.41 -10.59
N GLY A 29 -8.50 2.33 -10.29
CA GLY A 29 -7.98 1.37 -11.27
C GLY A 29 -6.48 1.09 -11.14
N PRO A 30 -5.97 0.09 -11.89
CA PRO A 30 -4.56 -0.30 -11.87
C PRO A 30 -3.63 0.87 -12.21
N ALA A 31 -2.43 0.86 -11.64
CA ALA A 31 -1.42 1.87 -11.89
C ALA A 31 -0.02 1.25 -11.82
N THR A 32 0.92 1.82 -12.56
CA THR A 32 2.33 1.43 -12.46
C THR A 32 2.95 2.01 -11.19
N VAL A 33 4.04 1.41 -10.72
CA VAL A 33 4.78 1.93 -9.55
C VAL A 33 5.22 3.37 -9.77
N SER A 34 5.62 3.73 -11.00
CA SER A 34 6.00 5.10 -11.35
C SER A 34 4.82 6.07 -11.21
N GLN A 35 3.63 5.71 -11.70
CA GLN A 35 2.41 6.53 -11.56
C GLN A 35 2.00 6.69 -10.10
N LEU A 36 2.20 5.66 -9.27
CA LEU A 36 1.94 5.73 -7.84
C LEU A 36 2.99 6.57 -7.10
N ALA A 37 4.19 6.75 -7.65
CA ALA A 37 5.25 7.53 -7.03
C ALA A 37 5.12 9.04 -7.27
N GLU A 38 4.57 9.44 -8.42
CA GLU A 38 4.44 10.86 -8.85
C GLU A 38 3.93 11.83 -7.77
N PRO A 39 2.88 11.52 -6.97
CA PRO A 39 2.28 12.49 -6.05
C PRO A 39 3.13 12.79 -4.79
N PHE A 40 4.09 11.93 -4.45
CA PHE A 40 4.65 11.90 -3.10
C PHE A 40 5.98 12.63 -2.95
N GLY A 41 6.60 13.10 -4.05
CA GLY A 41 7.88 13.81 -4.01
C GLY A 41 9.02 13.03 -3.32
N MET A 42 8.86 11.71 -3.16
CA MET A 42 9.76 10.83 -2.42
C MET A 42 10.52 9.89 -3.35
N THR A 43 11.50 9.18 -2.80
CA THR A 43 12.28 8.21 -3.57
C THR A 43 11.44 7.01 -3.96
N PHE A 44 11.77 6.40 -5.10
CA PHE A 44 11.13 5.16 -5.57
C PHE A 44 11.23 4.02 -4.53
N ALA A 45 12.34 3.95 -3.79
CA ALA A 45 12.53 2.99 -2.71
C ALA A 45 11.54 3.17 -1.55
N ALA A 46 11.16 4.41 -1.22
CA ALA A 46 10.15 4.67 -0.20
C ALA A 46 8.75 4.21 -0.66
N VAL A 47 8.39 4.46 -1.93
CA VAL A 47 7.15 3.97 -2.53
C VAL A 47 7.09 2.45 -2.49
N LEU A 48 8.16 1.78 -2.88
CA LEU A 48 8.24 0.31 -2.85
C LEU A 48 8.03 -0.25 -1.45
N GLN A 49 8.58 0.37 -0.41
CA GLN A 49 8.35 -0.08 0.97
C GLN A 49 6.87 0.00 1.37
N HIS A 50 6.17 1.07 0.97
CA HIS A 50 4.74 1.21 1.21
C HIS A 50 3.93 0.14 0.45
N LEU A 51 4.28 -0.12 -0.81
CA LEU A 51 3.64 -1.15 -1.63
C LEU A 51 3.85 -2.55 -1.05
N GLN A 52 5.08 -2.90 -0.67
CA GLN A 52 5.40 -4.18 -0.03
C GLN A 52 4.61 -4.38 1.27
N ALA A 53 4.46 -3.33 2.08
CA ALA A 53 3.68 -3.42 3.32
C ALA A 53 2.18 -3.64 3.05
N LEU A 54 1.62 -3.00 2.02
CA LEU A 54 0.23 -3.21 1.59
C LEU A 54 0.02 -4.61 0.98
N GLU A 55 0.98 -5.11 0.22
CA GLU A 55 0.93 -6.43 -0.38
C GLU A 55 1.06 -7.53 0.69
N ALA A 56 1.92 -7.33 1.69
CA ALA A 56 2.10 -8.27 2.80
C ALA A 56 0.84 -8.48 3.64
N CYS A 57 -0.03 -7.47 3.77
CA CYS A 57 -1.34 -7.63 4.42
C CYS A 57 -2.48 -7.99 3.45
N GLY A 58 -2.17 -8.11 2.15
CA GLY A 58 -3.10 -8.54 1.11
C GLY A 58 -4.08 -7.46 0.63
N LEU A 59 -3.79 -6.19 0.87
CA LEU A 59 -4.62 -5.07 0.41
C LEU A 59 -4.40 -4.73 -1.07
N ILE A 60 -3.23 -5.06 -1.61
CA ILE A 60 -2.91 -4.89 -3.04
C ILE A 60 -2.27 -6.16 -3.58
N ARG A 61 -2.15 -6.24 -4.90
CA ARG A 61 -1.35 -7.23 -5.62
C ARG A 61 -0.56 -6.54 -6.71
N SER A 62 0.65 -7.02 -6.96
CA SER A 62 1.47 -6.59 -8.09
C SER A 62 1.48 -7.65 -9.20
N GLU A 63 1.54 -7.17 -10.44
CA GLU A 63 1.76 -7.99 -11.64
C GLU A 63 2.96 -7.41 -12.40
N LYS A 64 3.73 -8.28 -13.07
CA LYS A 64 4.94 -7.89 -13.82
C LYS A 64 4.62 -7.70 -15.29
#